data_AF-A0AAN0Y6Z0-F1
#
_entry.id   AF-A0AAN0Y6Z0-F1
#
_cell.length_a   1.000
_cell.length_b   1.000
_cell.length_c   1.000
_cell.angle_alpha   90.00
_cell.angle_beta   90.00
_cell.angle_gamma   90.00
#
_symmetry.space_group_name_H-M   'P 1'
#
loop_
_entity.id
_entity.type
_entity.pdbx_description
1 polymer ?
#
loop_
_entity_poly.entity_id
_entity_poly.type
_entity_poly.pdbx_seq_one_letter_code
_entity_poly.pdbx_strand_id
1 'polypeptide(L)'
;MSPRNTPKFSRLTPHKLTTRYAALGLFLVSLFILLFDSYHEQKSTILNNYSTTFESKVQSSIGVYRKFSHYVFKQIERDKEIVPLFAAAVYSGEEVRDKNRQRIYQLLKKDYALLKEYNFRQLHFHFKNGDSFLRVHKPEKFGDNLFSIRESVRLANVEERFVEGFEEGRIFNGYRFVYPVVDHDKQVGTLEVSLSMGSIVDLLFELYPDDDFHFIINKSTVESKLFDDMAYNYLNSFLSDNYYFDKAVFEQHLPKIKYRDLLDNADTLKKSLSSLTLNEHSFSHDITIGDNTYILSFLSIKNIKGEHVAYLISSTQDARLKELCNNYLIYLLLILLVSAVTAWSIFASHRHNQRLTTASNTDFLTQVFNRNKFTEHLQYEFVQGKNLTSTFSIILFDVDHFKSINDQFGHNVGDVYLKELSELVSNRIRHSDILARWGGEEFIILLPNTSEDNGVKVAESIRKETESFLFSPGQPLTISLGVAELHSSDKNIDSIVDRADEALYTSKRQGRNQTTKWSEIK
;
A
#
# COMPACT_ATOMS: atom_id res chain seq x y z
N MET A 1 -9.76 -6.37 -62.65
CA MET A 1 -8.44 -6.16 -62.00
C MET A 1 -8.58 -5.01 -61.03
N SER A 2 -8.56 -5.28 -59.73
CA SER A 2 -8.61 -4.27 -58.65
C SER A 2 -7.29 -4.34 -57.88
N PRO A 3 -6.62 -3.20 -57.59
CA PRO A 3 -5.33 -3.20 -56.91
C PRO A 3 -5.54 -3.45 -55.41
N ARG A 4 -4.84 -4.45 -54.87
CA ARG A 4 -4.79 -4.73 -53.42
C ARG A 4 -4.08 -3.58 -52.70
N ASN A 5 -4.85 -2.83 -51.90
CA ASN A 5 -4.32 -1.94 -50.88
C ASN A 5 -3.62 -2.74 -49.77
N THR A 6 -2.29 -2.74 -49.77
CA THR A 6 -1.50 -3.16 -48.60
C THR A 6 -1.50 -2.02 -47.57
N PRO A 7 -1.87 -2.27 -46.29
CA PRO A 7 -1.90 -1.22 -45.28
C PRO A 7 -0.49 -0.73 -44.94
N LYS A 8 -0.26 0.58 -45.07
CA LYS A 8 0.94 1.26 -44.57
C LYS A 8 0.95 1.18 -43.04
N PHE A 9 1.70 0.24 -42.46
CA PHE A 9 2.07 0.29 -41.05
C PHE A 9 2.98 1.51 -40.82
N SER A 10 2.41 2.59 -40.28
CA SER A 10 3.19 3.74 -39.83
C SER A 10 4.07 3.31 -38.66
N ARG A 11 5.40 3.23 -38.87
CA ARG A 11 6.37 3.05 -37.78
C ARG A 11 6.21 4.23 -36.81
N LEU A 12 5.85 3.93 -35.56
CA LEU A 12 5.76 4.93 -34.50
C LEU A 12 7.15 5.54 -34.27
N THR A 13 7.22 6.87 -34.23
CA THR A 13 8.46 7.56 -33.89
C THR A 13 8.88 7.22 -32.45
N PRO A 14 10.19 7.14 -32.13
CA PRO A 14 10.68 6.74 -30.81
C PRO A 14 10.05 7.53 -29.65
N HIS A 15 9.79 8.83 -29.88
CA HIS A 15 9.15 9.73 -28.91
C HIS A 15 7.69 9.38 -28.58
N LYS A 16 6.92 8.84 -29.55
CA LYS A 16 5.55 8.36 -29.32
C LYS A 16 5.51 7.03 -28.56
N LEU A 17 6.60 6.27 -28.59
CA LEU A 17 6.70 5.00 -27.89
C LEU A 17 7.05 5.20 -26.41
N THR A 18 7.99 6.11 -26.11
CA THR A 18 8.37 6.44 -24.73
C THR A 18 7.25 7.09 -23.94
N THR A 19 6.49 8.00 -24.56
CA THR A 19 5.32 8.64 -23.95
C THR A 19 4.21 7.64 -23.61
N ARG A 20 3.97 6.64 -24.47
CA ARG A 20 3.01 5.56 -24.19
C ARG A 20 3.43 4.67 -23.03
N TYR A 21 4.71 4.30 -22.94
CA TYR A 21 5.21 3.51 -21.82
C TYR A 21 5.22 4.27 -20.50
N ALA A 22 5.52 5.58 -20.53
CA ALA A 22 5.41 6.43 -19.35
C ALA A 22 3.95 6.53 -18.86
N ALA A 23 2.99 6.72 -19.78
CA ALA A 23 1.57 6.73 -19.44
C ALA A 23 1.10 5.39 -18.85
N LEU A 24 1.56 4.27 -19.40
CA LEU A 24 1.24 2.94 -18.87
C LEU A 24 1.86 2.71 -17.47
N GLY A 25 3.09 3.15 -17.25
CA GLY A 25 3.73 3.08 -15.93
C GLY A 25 2.97 3.89 -14.88
N LEU A 26 2.58 5.14 -15.21
CA LEU A 26 1.75 5.96 -14.33
C LEU A 26 0.39 5.31 -14.05
N PHE A 27 -0.25 4.73 -15.07
CA PHE A 27 -1.50 4.00 -14.90
C PHE A 27 -1.38 2.81 -13.93
N LEU A 28 -0.31 2.01 -14.04
CA LEU A 28 -0.06 0.87 -13.15
C LEU A 28 0.23 1.30 -11.71
N VAL A 29 0.95 2.41 -11.51
CA VAL A 29 1.18 2.99 -10.18
C VAL A 29 -0.14 3.47 -9.57
N SER A 30 -0.96 4.19 -10.33
CA SER A 30 -2.28 4.62 -9.86
C SER A 30 -3.17 3.43 -9.51
N LEU A 31 -3.14 2.35 -10.29
CA LEU A 31 -3.90 1.14 -10.02
C LEU A 31 -3.43 0.45 -8.72
N PHE A 32 -2.13 0.43 -8.46
CA PHE A 32 -1.58 -0.09 -7.21
C PHE A 32 -2.06 0.72 -6.00
N ILE A 33 -2.02 2.05 -6.08
CA ILE A 33 -2.50 2.94 -5.02
C ILE A 33 -3.99 2.72 -4.77
N LEU A 34 -4.81 2.71 -5.83
CA LEU A 34 -6.25 2.47 -5.72
C LEU A 34 -6.57 1.10 -5.12
N LEU A 35 -5.83 0.06 -5.48
CA LEU A 35 -6.01 -1.29 -4.93
C LEU A 35 -5.66 -1.32 -3.44
N PHE A 36 -4.56 -0.67 -3.04
CA PHE A 36 -4.14 -0.56 -1.64
C PHE A 36 -5.17 0.20 -0.80
N ASP A 37 -5.60 1.38 -1.25
CA ASP A 37 -6.59 2.20 -0.55
C ASP A 37 -7.92 1.45 -0.43
N SER A 38 -8.39 0.83 -1.52
CA SER A 38 -9.64 0.06 -1.53
C SER A 38 -9.61 -1.13 -0.57
N TYR A 39 -8.48 -1.85 -0.48
CA TYR A 39 -8.33 -2.95 0.48
C TYR A 39 -8.43 -2.45 1.92
N HIS A 40 -7.72 -1.38 2.26
CA HIS A 40 -7.72 -0.81 3.61
C HIS A 40 -9.08 -0.22 4.00
N GLU A 41 -9.75 0.47 3.08
CA GLU A 41 -11.10 1.01 3.29
C GLU A 41 -12.14 -0.09 3.52
N GLN A 42 -12.13 -1.15 2.70
CA GLN A 42 -13.04 -2.29 2.87
C GLN A 42 -12.77 -3.03 4.17
N LYS A 43 -11.51 -3.28 4.52
CA LYS A 43 -11.13 -3.92 5.79
C LYS A 43 -11.62 -3.10 6.98
N SER A 44 -11.38 -1.78 6.97
CA SER A 44 -11.84 -0.86 8.01
C SER A 44 -13.37 -0.86 8.14
N THR A 45 -14.08 -0.84 7.01
CA THR A 45 -15.55 -0.88 6.97
C THR A 45 -16.10 -2.16 7.59
N ILE A 46 -15.52 -3.32 7.25
CA ILE A 46 -15.92 -4.61 7.83
C ILE A 46 -15.73 -4.59 9.34
N LEU A 47 -14.54 -4.21 9.82
CA LEU A 47 -14.25 -4.18 11.26
C LEU A 47 -15.15 -3.20 12.03
N ASN A 48 -15.42 -2.02 11.46
CA ASN A 48 -16.33 -1.05 12.07
C ASN A 48 -17.76 -1.59 12.14
N ASN A 49 -18.24 -2.28 11.10
CA ASN A 49 -19.56 -2.91 11.10
C ASN A 49 -19.68 -3.96 12.21
N TYR A 50 -18.62 -4.75 12.46
CA TYR A 50 -18.57 -5.68 13.57
C TYR A 50 -18.65 -4.99 14.93
N SER A 51 -17.87 -3.93 15.12
CA SER A 51 -17.90 -3.11 16.35
C SER A 51 -19.31 -2.56 16.62
N THR A 52 -19.93 -1.92 15.63
CA THR A 52 -21.30 -1.35 15.76
C THR A 52 -22.37 -2.42 15.95
N THR A 53 -22.24 -3.56 15.26
CA THR A 53 -23.16 -4.68 15.43
C THR A 53 -23.09 -5.23 16.84
N PHE A 54 -21.88 -5.44 17.37
CA PHE A 54 -21.69 -5.94 18.72
C PHE A 54 -22.21 -4.95 19.77
N GLU A 55 -21.93 -3.66 19.62
CA GLU A 55 -22.53 -2.62 20.47
C GLU A 55 -24.06 -2.70 20.48
N SER A 56 -24.67 -2.85 19.31
CA SER A 56 -26.13 -2.99 19.16
C SER A 56 -26.67 -4.24 19.85
N LYS A 57 -25.96 -5.38 19.76
CA LYS A 57 -26.30 -6.64 20.46
C LYS A 57 -26.34 -6.43 21.98
N VAL A 58 -25.32 -5.76 22.52
CA VAL A 58 -25.21 -5.48 23.97
C VAL A 58 -26.27 -4.48 24.43
N GLN A 59 -26.46 -3.38 23.70
CA GLN A 59 -27.50 -2.40 24.03
C GLN A 59 -28.91 -3.00 23.98
N SER A 60 -29.18 -3.89 23.03
CA SER A 60 -30.45 -4.63 22.95
C SER A 60 -30.63 -5.54 24.16
N SER A 61 -29.57 -6.27 24.56
CA SER A 61 -29.58 -7.15 25.72
C SER A 61 -29.81 -6.38 27.03
N ILE A 62 -29.13 -5.25 27.22
CA ILE A 62 -29.37 -4.34 28.34
C ILE A 62 -30.80 -3.77 28.28
N GLY A 63 -31.30 -3.48 27.08
CA GLY A 63 -32.68 -2.99 26.87
C GLY A 63 -33.76 -3.96 27.33
N VAL A 64 -33.56 -5.27 27.15
CA VAL A 64 -34.45 -6.32 27.69
C VAL A 64 -34.50 -6.21 29.22
N TYR A 65 -33.34 -6.17 29.86
CA TYR A 65 -33.26 -6.05 31.32
C TYR A 65 -33.81 -4.73 31.83
N ARG A 66 -33.60 -3.61 31.13
CA ARG A 66 -34.20 -2.31 31.46
C ARG A 66 -35.73 -2.36 31.49
N LYS A 67 -36.33 -3.03 30.51
CA LYS A 67 -37.80 -3.18 30.45
C LYS A 67 -38.29 -4.05 31.60
N PHE A 68 -37.58 -5.13 31.90
CA PHE A 68 -37.93 -6.01 33.01
C PHE A 68 -37.73 -5.34 34.38
N SER A 69 -36.63 -4.62 34.60
CA SER A 69 -36.39 -3.87 35.84
C SER A 69 -37.45 -2.81 36.06
N HIS A 70 -37.89 -2.14 34.99
CA HIS A 70 -38.98 -1.18 35.04
C HIS A 70 -40.31 -1.85 35.40
N TYR A 71 -40.59 -3.04 34.85
CA TYR A 71 -41.74 -3.84 35.23
C TYR A 71 -41.72 -4.19 36.73
N VAL A 72 -40.58 -4.69 37.24
CA VAL A 72 -40.39 -5.00 38.67
C VAL A 72 -40.62 -3.76 39.54
N PHE A 73 -40.02 -2.62 39.16
CA PHE A 73 -40.24 -1.35 39.84
C PHE A 73 -41.73 -0.96 39.87
N LYS A 74 -42.43 -1.04 38.73
CA LYS A 74 -43.85 -0.70 38.65
C LYS A 74 -44.76 -1.63 39.44
N GLN A 75 -44.41 -2.91 39.60
CA GLN A 75 -45.14 -3.82 40.50
C GLN A 75 -45.00 -3.38 41.96
N ILE A 76 -43.77 -3.04 42.38
CA ILE A 76 -43.48 -2.61 43.75
C ILE A 76 -44.09 -1.22 44.03
N GLU A 77 -44.04 -0.29 43.08
CA GLU A 77 -44.62 1.04 43.20
C GLU A 77 -46.16 1.01 43.33
N ARG A 78 -46.82 0.06 42.64
CA ARG A 78 -48.29 -0.09 42.67
C ARG A 78 -48.79 -0.90 43.87
N ASP A 79 -47.91 -1.55 44.61
CA ASP A 79 -48.27 -2.30 45.81
C ASP A 79 -48.82 -1.33 46.88
N LYS A 80 -50.00 -1.66 47.42
CA LYS A 80 -50.72 -0.79 48.35
C LYS A 80 -50.07 -0.69 49.73
N GLU A 81 -49.15 -1.59 50.08
CA GLU A 81 -48.46 -1.60 51.35
C GLU A 81 -47.03 -1.05 51.24
N ILE A 82 -46.28 -1.41 50.18
CA ILE A 82 -44.82 -1.17 50.16
C ILE A 82 -44.46 0.31 50.16
N VAL A 83 -44.98 1.12 49.23
CA VAL A 83 -44.64 2.55 49.15
C VAL A 83 -45.09 3.31 50.41
N PRO A 84 -46.33 3.12 50.93
CA PRO A 84 -46.74 3.75 52.18
C PRO A 84 -45.88 3.36 53.39
N LEU A 85 -45.51 2.08 53.52
CA LEU A 85 -44.62 1.62 54.60
C LEU A 85 -43.23 2.23 54.47
N PHE A 86 -42.72 2.36 53.25
CA PHE A 86 -41.42 2.97 52.98
C PHE A 86 -41.43 4.48 53.28
N ALA A 87 -42.46 5.19 52.82
CA ALA A 87 -42.66 6.61 53.12
C ALA A 87 -42.80 6.87 54.62
N ALA A 88 -43.59 6.06 55.33
CA ALA A 88 -43.73 6.17 56.78
C ALA A 88 -42.39 5.94 57.51
N ALA A 89 -41.50 5.07 56.99
CA ALA A 89 -40.19 4.82 57.58
C ALA A 89 -39.22 6.01 57.45
N VAL A 90 -39.44 6.91 56.48
CA VAL A 90 -38.64 8.14 56.29
C VAL A 90 -38.89 9.15 57.40
N TYR A 91 -40.16 9.36 57.76
CA TYR A 91 -40.56 10.43 58.69
C TYR A 91 -40.73 9.96 60.14
N SER A 92 -40.55 8.68 60.42
CA SER A 92 -40.78 8.07 61.74
C SER A 92 -39.48 7.73 62.49
N GLY A 93 -39.62 7.45 63.79
CA GLY A 93 -38.54 6.95 64.64
C GLY A 93 -38.07 5.54 64.29
N GLU A 94 -36.96 5.12 64.90
CA GLU A 94 -36.24 3.88 64.61
C GLU A 94 -37.12 2.61 64.72
N GLU A 95 -37.97 2.52 65.74
CA GLU A 95 -38.87 1.38 65.93
C GLU A 95 -39.84 1.16 64.75
N VAL A 96 -40.45 2.24 64.25
CA VAL A 96 -41.36 2.20 63.10
C VAL A 96 -40.60 1.88 61.83
N ARG A 97 -39.41 2.46 61.66
CA ARG A 97 -38.52 2.19 60.52
C ARG A 97 -38.16 0.70 60.45
N ASP A 98 -37.79 0.11 61.57
CA ASP A 98 -37.41 -1.31 61.68
C ASP A 98 -38.58 -2.25 61.40
N LYS A 99 -39.74 -1.95 61.99
CA LYS A 99 -40.99 -2.70 61.74
C LYS A 99 -41.38 -2.66 60.26
N ASN A 100 -41.34 -1.48 59.63
CA ASN A 100 -41.66 -1.31 58.22
C ASN A 100 -40.64 -2.00 57.31
N ARG A 101 -39.34 -1.91 57.64
CA ARG A 101 -38.27 -2.63 56.93
C ARG A 101 -38.53 -4.14 56.92
N GLN A 102 -38.81 -4.72 58.08
CA GLN A 102 -39.11 -6.15 58.19
C GLN A 102 -40.38 -6.52 57.43
N ARG A 103 -41.44 -5.70 57.51
CA ARG A 103 -42.69 -5.96 56.76
C ARG A 103 -42.46 -5.95 55.25
N ILE A 104 -41.78 -4.95 54.72
CA ILE A 104 -41.45 -4.85 53.28
C ILE A 104 -40.60 -6.06 52.85
N TYR A 105 -39.62 -6.48 53.66
CA TYR A 105 -38.85 -7.69 53.39
C TYR A 105 -39.75 -8.94 53.31
N GLN A 106 -40.70 -9.12 54.23
CA GLN A 106 -41.61 -10.27 54.20
C GLN A 106 -42.51 -10.28 52.96
N LEU A 107 -42.93 -9.10 52.48
CA LEU A 107 -43.70 -8.96 51.24
C LEU A 107 -42.86 -9.35 50.02
N LEU A 108 -41.60 -8.91 49.96
CA LEU A 108 -40.75 -9.07 48.77
C LEU A 108 -39.92 -10.35 48.71
N LYS A 109 -39.72 -11.07 49.83
CA LYS A 109 -38.76 -12.19 49.88
C LYS A 109 -39.06 -13.31 48.88
N LYS A 110 -40.34 -13.58 48.59
CA LYS A 110 -40.76 -14.64 47.66
C LYS A 110 -40.54 -14.20 46.22
N ASP A 111 -41.00 -13.00 45.86
CA ASP A 111 -40.82 -12.44 44.52
C ASP A 111 -39.34 -12.25 44.20
N TYR A 112 -38.54 -11.82 45.18
CA TYR A 112 -37.09 -11.72 45.01
C TYR A 112 -36.41 -13.08 44.81
N ALA A 113 -36.92 -14.17 45.40
CA ALA A 113 -36.40 -15.51 45.11
C ALA A 113 -36.62 -15.88 43.63
N LEU A 114 -37.79 -15.55 43.07
CA LEU A 114 -38.07 -15.72 41.64
C LEU A 114 -37.17 -14.83 40.77
N LEU A 115 -36.96 -13.58 41.17
CA LEU A 115 -36.06 -12.66 40.43
C LEU A 115 -34.63 -13.22 40.30
N LYS A 116 -34.14 -13.99 41.28
CA LYS A 116 -32.83 -14.66 41.19
C LYS A 116 -32.79 -15.71 40.08
N GLU A 117 -33.90 -16.38 39.79
CA GLU A 117 -34.00 -17.35 38.69
C GLU A 117 -33.84 -16.66 37.33
N TYR A 118 -34.23 -15.38 37.24
CA TYR A 118 -34.02 -14.52 36.07
C TYR A 118 -32.75 -13.67 36.16
N ASN A 119 -31.75 -14.14 36.90
CA ASN A 119 -30.41 -13.54 37.01
C ASN A 119 -30.33 -12.12 37.63
N PHE A 120 -31.39 -11.66 38.31
CA PHE A 120 -31.33 -10.45 39.13
C PHE A 120 -30.66 -10.74 40.46
N ARG A 121 -29.71 -9.88 40.84
CA ARG A 121 -28.87 -10.12 42.02
C ARG A 121 -29.17 -9.17 43.16
N GLN A 122 -29.63 -7.95 42.87
CA GLN A 122 -29.88 -6.97 43.93
C GLN A 122 -31.24 -6.30 43.74
N LEU A 123 -31.95 -6.21 44.86
CA LEU A 123 -33.10 -5.36 45.06
C LEU A 123 -32.83 -4.58 46.35
N HIS A 124 -32.80 -3.25 46.27
CA HIS A 124 -32.28 -2.40 47.35
C HIS A 124 -33.00 -1.06 47.42
N PHE A 125 -33.60 -0.77 48.58
CA PHE A 125 -34.22 0.51 48.90
C PHE A 125 -33.23 1.44 49.60
N HIS A 126 -33.21 2.71 49.18
CA HIS A 126 -32.38 3.76 49.75
C HIS A 126 -33.22 4.96 50.12
N PHE A 127 -32.94 5.57 51.27
CA PHE A 127 -33.53 6.86 51.60
C PHE A 127 -32.94 8.00 50.76
N LYS A 128 -33.62 9.15 50.75
CA LYS A 128 -33.20 10.35 50.01
C LYS A 128 -31.82 10.87 50.42
N ASN A 129 -31.39 10.62 51.65
CA ASN A 129 -30.07 10.98 52.14
C ASN A 129 -28.96 9.99 51.75
N GLY A 130 -29.30 8.90 51.06
CA GLY A 130 -28.36 7.85 50.65
C GLY A 130 -28.20 6.69 51.62
N ASP A 131 -28.90 6.70 52.76
CA ASP A 131 -28.84 5.60 53.72
C ASP A 131 -29.53 4.36 53.16
N SER A 132 -28.87 3.23 53.31
CA SER A 132 -29.41 1.91 52.96
C SER A 132 -30.59 1.57 53.86
N PHE A 133 -31.81 1.60 53.35
CA PHE A 133 -32.99 1.21 54.11
C PHE A 133 -33.16 -0.32 54.14
N LEU A 134 -33.25 -0.98 52.99
CA LEU A 134 -33.48 -2.41 52.91
C LEU A 134 -32.75 -3.03 51.71
N ARG A 135 -31.82 -3.94 51.97
CA ARG A 135 -31.25 -4.85 50.97
C ARG A 135 -32.01 -6.15 50.99
N VAL A 136 -32.94 -6.38 50.08
CA VAL A 136 -33.72 -7.64 50.07
C VAL A 136 -32.81 -8.86 49.90
N HIS A 137 -31.67 -8.66 49.24
CA HIS A 137 -30.62 -9.66 49.01
C HIS A 137 -29.71 -9.93 50.22
N LYS A 138 -29.65 -9.02 51.20
CA LYS A 138 -28.86 -9.10 52.44
C LYS A 138 -29.56 -8.28 53.55
N PRO A 139 -30.73 -8.73 54.03
CA PRO A 139 -31.62 -7.92 54.88
C PRO A 139 -30.99 -7.52 56.22
N GLU A 140 -29.95 -8.20 56.66
CA GLU A 140 -29.15 -7.90 57.85
C GLU A 140 -28.24 -6.67 57.70
N LYS A 141 -28.01 -6.18 56.48
CA LYS A 141 -27.16 -5.00 56.20
C LYS A 141 -28.00 -3.78 55.81
N PHE A 142 -28.07 -2.79 56.70
CA PHE A 142 -28.79 -1.52 56.51
C PHE A 142 -28.16 -0.41 57.35
N GLY A 143 -28.59 0.83 57.12
CA GLY A 143 -28.16 2.03 57.85
C GLY A 143 -26.88 2.69 57.35
N ASP A 144 -26.07 2.01 56.54
CA ASP A 144 -24.88 2.60 55.95
C ASP A 144 -25.21 3.58 54.82
N ASN A 145 -24.49 4.70 54.75
CA ASN A 145 -24.67 5.70 53.68
C ASN A 145 -23.88 5.31 52.43
N LEU A 146 -24.55 5.36 51.27
CA LEU A 146 -23.98 4.87 50.02
C LEU A 146 -23.52 5.97 49.05
N PHE A 147 -23.80 7.25 49.31
CA PHE A 147 -23.51 8.30 48.33
C PHE A 147 -22.01 8.45 48.00
N SER A 148 -21.12 8.05 48.91
CA SER A 148 -19.68 8.07 48.68
C SER A 148 -19.17 6.92 47.81
N ILE A 149 -19.96 5.85 47.64
CA ILE A 149 -19.54 4.61 46.99
C ILE A 149 -20.48 4.14 45.87
N ARG A 150 -21.68 4.71 45.78
CA ARG A 150 -22.72 4.39 44.79
C ARG A 150 -23.19 5.65 44.09
N GLU A 151 -22.60 5.93 42.94
CA GLU A 151 -22.91 7.09 42.13
C GLU A 151 -24.31 6.99 41.51
N SER A 152 -24.75 5.78 41.13
CA SER A 152 -26.11 5.53 40.64
C SER A 152 -27.18 6.02 41.62
N VAL A 153 -27.03 5.61 42.89
CA VAL A 153 -27.95 5.92 43.98
C VAL A 153 -27.90 7.41 44.33
N ARG A 154 -26.70 8.02 44.32
CA ARG A 154 -26.53 9.45 44.54
C ARG A 154 -27.25 10.27 43.48
N LEU A 155 -26.98 10.00 42.20
CA LEU A 155 -27.59 10.73 41.08
C LEU A 155 -29.12 10.57 41.07
N ALA A 156 -29.64 9.35 41.28
CA ALA A 156 -31.09 9.12 41.26
C ALA A 156 -31.83 9.83 42.41
N ASN A 157 -31.18 10.06 43.55
CA ASN A 157 -31.75 10.81 44.67
C ASN A 157 -31.57 12.32 44.54
N VAL A 158 -30.43 12.79 44.01
CA VAL A 158 -30.12 14.22 43.89
C VAL A 158 -30.80 14.85 42.68
N GLU A 159 -30.83 14.15 41.55
CA GLU A 159 -31.42 14.63 40.30
C GLU A 159 -32.88 14.16 40.12
N GLU A 160 -33.40 13.40 41.07
CA GLU A 160 -34.79 12.92 41.14
C GLU A 160 -35.28 12.23 39.85
N ARG A 161 -34.39 11.47 39.21
CA ARG A 161 -34.66 10.78 37.95
C ARG A 161 -34.19 9.34 37.96
N PHE A 162 -34.71 8.57 37.01
CA PHE A 162 -34.19 7.25 36.72
C PHE A 162 -32.72 7.34 36.27
N VAL A 163 -31.89 6.48 36.84
CA VAL A 163 -30.47 6.34 36.50
C VAL A 163 -30.17 4.89 36.18
N GLU A 164 -29.43 4.68 35.09
CA GLU A 164 -28.90 3.38 34.73
C GLU A 164 -27.46 3.48 34.29
N GLY A 165 -26.74 2.37 34.43
CA GLY A 165 -25.37 2.27 33.96
C GLY A 165 -24.62 1.13 34.61
N PHE A 166 -23.42 0.90 34.10
CA PHE A 166 -22.48 -0.02 34.71
C PHE A 166 -21.83 0.64 35.93
N GLU A 167 -21.76 -0.10 37.04
CA GLU A 167 -21.11 0.37 38.26
C GLU A 167 -20.23 -0.74 38.83
N GLU A 168 -18.96 -0.40 39.05
CA GLU A 168 -17.93 -1.30 39.52
C GLU A 168 -18.21 -1.62 40.98
N GLY A 169 -18.53 -2.88 41.25
CA GLY A 169 -18.92 -3.29 42.59
C GLY A 169 -17.72 -3.74 43.40
N ARG A 170 -17.73 -3.45 44.70
CA ARG A 170 -16.77 -4.04 45.65
C ARG A 170 -16.88 -5.57 45.71
N ILE A 171 -18.07 -6.11 45.47
CA ILE A 171 -18.36 -7.56 45.53
C ILE A 171 -18.67 -8.10 44.12
N PHE A 172 -19.54 -7.42 43.36
CA PHE A 172 -19.90 -7.84 42.01
C PHE A 172 -20.07 -6.65 41.07
N ASN A 173 -19.40 -6.72 39.93
CA ASN A 173 -19.59 -5.81 38.81
C ASN A 173 -20.96 -6.03 38.17
N GLY A 174 -21.63 -4.95 37.76
CA GLY A 174 -22.90 -5.11 37.09
C GLY A 174 -23.62 -3.82 36.69
N TYR A 175 -24.73 -4.01 35.99
CA TYR A 175 -25.62 -2.94 35.59
C TYR A 175 -26.62 -2.62 36.69
N ARG A 176 -26.87 -1.33 36.89
CA ARG A 176 -27.78 -0.78 37.89
C ARG A 176 -28.95 -0.11 37.20
N PHE A 177 -30.14 -0.30 37.75
CA PHE A 177 -31.36 0.41 37.35
C PHE A 177 -31.96 0.99 38.62
N VAL A 178 -31.79 2.30 38.83
CA VAL A 178 -32.18 2.99 40.06
C VAL A 178 -33.33 3.92 39.76
N TYR A 179 -34.47 3.64 40.38
CA TYR A 179 -35.72 4.36 40.17
C TYR A 179 -36.04 5.25 41.38
N PRO A 180 -36.45 6.51 41.18
CA PRO A 180 -36.99 7.32 42.26
C PRO A 180 -38.32 6.73 42.73
N VAL A 181 -38.49 6.62 44.05
CA VAL A 181 -39.74 6.17 44.68
C VAL A 181 -40.47 7.41 45.18
N VAL A 182 -41.70 7.62 44.70
CA VAL A 182 -42.50 8.82 44.97
C VAL A 182 -43.74 8.45 45.75
N ASP A 183 -44.01 9.20 46.83
CA ASP A 183 -45.25 9.15 47.61
C ASP A 183 -45.87 10.56 47.62
N HIS A 184 -47.15 10.69 47.21
CA HIS A 184 -47.86 11.97 47.12
C HIS A 184 -47.04 13.12 46.48
N ASP A 185 -46.49 12.86 45.28
CA ASP A 185 -45.65 13.78 44.49
C ASP A 185 -44.30 14.18 45.15
N LYS A 186 -43.91 13.51 46.24
CA LYS A 186 -42.60 13.70 46.89
C LYS A 186 -41.75 12.45 46.80
N GLN A 187 -40.52 12.60 46.33
CA GLN A 187 -39.56 11.50 46.39
C GLN A 187 -39.18 11.19 47.85
N VAL A 188 -39.41 9.95 48.25
CA VAL A 188 -39.07 9.42 49.58
C VAL A 188 -37.75 8.66 49.58
N GLY A 189 -37.26 8.26 48.41
CA GLY A 189 -35.99 7.56 48.24
C GLY A 189 -35.83 6.98 46.84
N THR A 190 -35.07 5.89 46.72
CA THR A 190 -34.91 5.14 45.47
C THR A 190 -35.03 3.64 45.67
N LEU A 191 -35.38 2.94 44.59
CA LEU A 191 -35.35 1.50 44.47
C LEU A 191 -34.37 1.10 43.37
N GLU A 192 -33.32 0.39 43.75
CA GLU A 192 -32.36 -0.21 42.84
C GLU A 192 -32.76 -1.65 42.51
N VAL A 193 -32.80 -1.96 41.22
CA VAL A 193 -32.93 -3.31 40.66
C VAL A 193 -31.67 -3.55 39.82
N SER A 194 -30.83 -4.53 40.20
CA SER A 194 -29.51 -4.71 39.58
C SER A 194 -29.22 -6.15 39.18
N LEU A 195 -28.42 -6.28 38.13
CA LEU A 195 -27.93 -7.55 37.59
C LEU A 195 -26.41 -7.59 37.55
N SER A 196 -25.86 -8.81 37.64
CA SER A 196 -24.42 -9.04 37.49
C SER A 196 -23.99 -8.96 36.03
N MET A 197 -22.72 -8.63 35.78
CA MET A 197 -22.15 -8.71 34.43
C MET A 197 -22.31 -10.11 33.82
N GLY A 198 -22.14 -11.17 34.63
CA GLY A 198 -22.39 -12.55 34.20
C GLY A 198 -23.79 -12.76 33.62
N SER A 199 -24.83 -12.09 34.15
CA SER A 199 -26.20 -12.17 33.63
C SER A 199 -26.34 -11.59 32.22
N ILE A 200 -25.55 -10.55 31.89
CA ILE A 200 -25.52 -9.96 30.55
C ILE A 200 -24.82 -10.94 29.60
N VAL A 201 -23.68 -11.48 30.03
CA VAL A 201 -22.90 -12.44 29.23
C VAL A 201 -23.73 -13.71 28.95
N ASP A 202 -24.45 -14.24 29.95
CA ASP A 202 -25.34 -15.38 29.79
C ASP A 202 -26.41 -15.13 28.71
N LEU A 203 -27.07 -13.97 28.77
CA LEU A 203 -28.09 -13.59 27.79
C LEU A 203 -27.48 -13.41 26.39
N LEU A 204 -26.26 -12.88 26.28
CA LEU A 204 -25.58 -12.77 25.00
C LEU A 204 -25.30 -14.14 24.38
N PHE A 205 -24.82 -15.11 25.15
CA PHE A 205 -24.67 -16.49 24.68
C PHE A 205 -26.01 -17.13 24.27
N GLU A 206 -27.11 -16.79 24.95
CA GLU A 206 -28.44 -17.30 24.61
C GLU A 206 -28.98 -16.69 23.30
N LEU A 207 -28.87 -15.37 23.14
CA LEU A 207 -29.39 -14.65 21.98
C LEU A 207 -28.51 -14.78 20.73
N TYR A 208 -27.19 -14.96 20.92
CA TYR A 208 -26.20 -15.00 19.86
C TYR A 208 -25.30 -16.22 20.03
N PRO A 209 -25.85 -17.44 19.84
CA PRO A 209 -25.14 -18.67 20.16
C PRO A 209 -23.88 -18.87 19.32
N ASP A 210 -23.74 -18.24 18.16
CA ASP A 210 -22.59 -18.38 17.26
C ASP A 210 -21.35 -17.57 17.67
N ASP A 211 -21.48 -16.68 18.65
CA ASP A 211 -20.38 -15.86 19.15
C ASP A 211 -19.91 -16.33 20.52
N ASP A 212 -18.62 -16.14 20.81
CA ASP A 212 -18.11 -16.24 22.17
C ASP A 212 -18.06 -14.87 22.83
N PHE A 213 -18.34 -14.81 24.13
CA PHE A 213 -18.32 -13.58 24.90
C PHE A 213 -17.40 -13.65 26.11
N HIS A 214 -16.63 -12.58 26.32
CA HIS A 214 -15.75 -12.41 27.48
C HIS A 214 -15.94 -11.04 28.12
N PHE A 215 -15.63 -10.94 29.41
CA PHE A 215 -15.61 -9.68 30.13
C PHE A 215 -14.25 -9.50 30.81
N ILE A 216 -13.60 -8.37 30.56
CA ILE A 216 -12.36 -7.97 31.21
C ILE A 216 -12.51 -6.57 31.82
N ILE A 217 -11.91 -6.34 32.97
CA ILE A 217 -11.99 -5.09 33.71
C ILE A 217 -10.58 -4.51 33.95
N ASN A 218 -10.44 -3.19 33.89
CA ASN A 218 -9.16 -2.52 34.02
C ASN A 218 -8.56 -2.77 35.42
N LYS A 219 -7.30 -3.16 35.43
CA LYS A 219 -6.55 -3.49 36.65
C LYS A 219 -6.48 -2.34 37.64
N SER A 220 -6.29 -1.10 37.16
CA SER A 220 -6.22 0.08 38.04
C SER A 220 -7.58 0.44 38.66
N THR A 221 -8.68 0.24 37.93
CA THR A 221 -10.05 0.41 38.46
C THR A 221 -10.36 -0.60 39.56
N VAL A 222 -9.90 -1.84 39.37
CA VAL A 222 -10.04 -2.94 40.33
C VAL A 222 -9.22 -2.63 41.59
N GLU A 223 -7.92 -2.36 41.45
CA GLU A 223 -6.99 -2.13 42.55
C GLU A 223 -7.30 -0.88 43.39
N SER A 224 -7.86 0.18 42.78
CA SER A 224 -8.27 1.38 43.53
C SER A 224 -9.53 1.22 44.39
N LYS A 225 -10.34 0.17 44.15
CA LYS A 225 -11.65 -0.03 44.79
C LYS A 225 -11.75 -1.31 45.62
N LEU A 226 -10.79 -2.23 45.48
CA LEU A 226 -10.76 -3.51 46.19
C LEU A 226 -10.22 -3.36 47.61
N PHE A 227 -10.77 -4.19 48.50
CA PHE A 227 -10.11 -4.53 49.75
C PHE A 227 -9.10 -5.66 49.48
N ASP A 228 -7.99 -5.68 50.22
CA ASP A 228 -6.85 -6.60 50.01
C ASP A 228 -7.27 -8.09 49.98
N ASP A 229 -8.38 -8.43 50.63
CA ASP A 229 -8.90 -9.80 50.76
C ASP A 229 -9.71 -10.29 49.56
N MET A 230 -10.04 -9.44 48.58
CA MET A 230 -10.92 -9.80 47.46
C MET A 230 -10.21 -9.92 46.10
N ALA A 231 -8.87 -9.83 46.07
CA ALA A 231 -8.06 -10.02 44.87
C ALA A 231 -8.24 -11.41 44.21
N TYR A 232 -8.61 -12.44 44.99
CA TYR A 232 -8.84 -13.81 44.48
C TYR A 232 -10.02 -13.95 43.50
N ASN A 233 -10.89 -12.94 43.42
CA ASN A 233 -12.02 -12.89 42.49
C ASN A 233 -11.63 -12.50 41.06
N TYR A 234 -10.35 -12.22 40.82
CA TYR A 234 -9.85 -11.75 39.54
C TYR A 234 -8.68 -12.62 39.05
N LEU A 235 -8.62 -12.84 37.74
CA LEU A 235 -7.52 -13.55 37.06
C LEU A 235 -6.83 -12.59 36.08
N ASN A 236 -5.52 -12.68 35.92
CA ASN A 236 -4.82 -11.90 34.89
C ASN A 236 -5.39 -12.24 33.50
N SER A 237 -5.65 -11.21 32.69
CA SER A 237 -6.13 -11.41 31.34
C SER A 237 -5.00 -11.91 30.43
N PHE A 238 -5.27 -12.96 29.65
CA PHE A 238 -4.39 -13.40 28.59
C PHE A 238 -4.43 -12.46 27.38
N LEU A 239 -5.39 -11.53 27.31
CA LEU A 239 -5.52 -10.56 26.21
C LEU A 239 -4.66 -9.31 26.42
N SER A 240 -4.43 -8.91 27.68
CA SER A 240 -3.68 -7.71 28.03
C SER A 240 -3.25 -7.72 29.50
N ASP A 241 -2.03 -7.24 29.78
CA ASP A 241 -1.49 -7.13 31.15
C ASP A 241 -2.20 -6.09 32.02
N ASN A 242 -2.92 -5.15 31.40
CA ASN A 242 -3.60 -4.05 32.09
C ASN A 242 -5.03 -4.40 32.53
N TYR A 243 -5.48 -5.63 32.28
CA TYR A 243 -6.85 -6.06 32.54
C TYR A 243 -6.90 -7.38 33.29
N TYR A 244 -7.97 -7.54 34.08
CA TYR A 244 -8.33 -8.79 34.74
C TYR A 244 -9.58 -9.40 34.09
N PHE A 245 -9.68 -10.72 34.09
CA PHE A 245 -10.97 -11.40 34.02
C PHE A 245 -11.63 -11.36 35.39
N ASP A 246 -12.94 -11.10 35.42
CA ASP A 246 -13.78 -11.42 36.57
C ASP A 246 -13.89 -12.96 36.63
N LYS A 247 -13.31 -13.56 37.68
CA LYS A 247 -13.13 -15.02 37.77
C LYS A 247 -14.48 -15.75 37.73
N ALA A 248 -15.48 -15.23 38.44
CA ALA A 248 -16.80 -15.85 38.48
C ALA A 248 -17.47 -15.80 37.12
N VAL A 249 -17.39 -14.66 36.42
CA VAL A 249 -17.90 -14.54 35.05
C VAL A 249 -17.13 -15.46 34.11
N PHE A 250 -15.80 -15.49 34.17
CA PHE A 250 -14.99 -16.29 33.26
C PHE A 250 -15.24 -17.79 33.44
N GLU A 251 -15.14 -18.31 34.67
CA GLU A 251 -15.31 -19.74 34.96
C GLU A 251 -16.71 -20.25 34.63
N GLN A 252 -17.74 -19.43 34.88
CA GLN A 252 -19.13 -19.77 34.54
C GLN A 252 -19.33 -19.98 33.04
N HIS A 253 -18.66 -19.17 32.21
CA HIS A 253 -18.84 -19.20 30.76
C HIS A 253 -17.79 -20.03 30.03
N LEU A 254 -16.72 -20.45 30.69
CA LEU A 254 -15.65 -21.26 30.10
C LEU A 254 -16.15 -22.54 29.38
N PRO A 255 -17.16 -23.27 29.88
CA PRO A 255 -17.72 -24.43 29.17
C PRO A 255 -18.50 -24.06 27.90
N LYS A 256 -18.96 -22.81 27.75
CA LYS A 256 -19.71 -22.31 26.58
C LYS A 256 -18.80 -21.84 25.46
N ILE A 257 -17.51 -21.60 25.72
CA ILE A 257 -16.53 -21.11 24.75
C ILE A 257 -16.32 -22.13 23.62
N LYS A 258 -16.62 -21.69 22.39
CA LYS A 258 -16.49 -22.47 21.16
C LYS A 258 -15.09 -22.38 20.57
N TYR A 259 -14.51 -21.19 20.53
CA TYR A 259 -13.27 -20.87 19.83
C TYR A 259 -12.05 -21.11 20.74
N ARG A 260 -11.88 -22.35 21.20
CA ARG A 260 -10.79 -22.75 22.10
C ARG A 260 -9.40 -22.48 21.55
N ASP A 261 -9.24 -22.49 20.22
CA ASP A 261 -7.98 -22.11 19.56
C ASP A 261 -7.47 -20.72 20.00
N LEU A 262 -8.37 -19.77 20.29
CA LEU A 262 -7.99 -18.44 20.80
C LEU A 262 -7.39 -18.52 22.20
N LEU A 263 -7.91 -19.40 23.07
CA LEU A 263 -7.38 -19.64 24.41
C LEU A 263 -6.04 -20.36 24.35
N ASP A 264 -5.94 -21.39 23.51
CA ASP A 264 -4.74 -22.22 23.35
C ASP A 264 -3.57 -21.43 22.74
N ASN A 265 -3.85 -20.30 22.06
CA ASN A 265 -2.88 -19.41 21.44
C ASN A 265 -2.83 -18.01 22.09
N ALA A 266 -3.05 -17.95 23.41
CA ALA A 266 -3.04 -16.74 24.22
C ALA A 266 -1.86 -15.80 23.95
N ASP A 267 -0.63 -16.32 23.86
CA ASP A 267 0.58 -15.49 23.64
C ASP A 267 0.56 -14.77 22.27
N THR A 268 0.16 -15.49 21.22
CA THR A 268 0.02 -14.93 19.87
C THR A 268 -1.04 -13.83 19.85
N LEU A 269 -2.17 -14.10 20.52
CA LEU A 269 -3.26 -13.15 20.64
C LEU A 269 -2.83 -11.88 21.39
N LYS A 270 -2.20 -12.04 22.56
CA LYS A 270 -1.65 -10.94 23.35
C LYS A 270 -0.65 -10.09 22.55
N LYS A 271 0.24 -10.74 21.78
CA LYS A 271 1.19 -10.03 20.91
C LYS A 271 0.48 -9.25 19.80
N SER A 272 -0.51 -9.84 19.13
CA SER A 272 -1.30 -9.15 18.10
C SER A 272 -2.09 -7.97 18.67
N LEU A 273 -2.56 -8.07 19.91
CA LEU A 273 -3.28 -7.00 20.60
C LEU A 273 -2.32 -5.97 21.21
N SER A 274 -1.06 -6.30 21.49
CA SER A 274 -0.12 -5.39 22.17
C SER A 274 0.16 -4.09 21.40
N SER A 275 0.09 -4.12 20.07
CA SER A 275 0.20 -2.93 19.21
C SER A 275 -1.08 -2.09 19.17
N LEU A 276 -2.21 -2.68 19.56
CA LEU A 276 -3.47 -1.98 19.75
C LEU A 276 -3.44 -1.48 21.19
N THR A 277 -3.04 -0.23 21.41
CA THR A 277 -3.35 0.38 22.70
C THR A 277 -4.86 0.30 22.86
N LEU A 278 -5.30 -0.41 23.91
CA LEU A 278 -6.70 -0.48 24.31
C LEU A 278 -7.12 0.93 24.74
N ASN A 279 -7.39 1.78 23.75
CA ASN A 279 -7.51 3.25 23.83
C ASN A 279 -8.84 3.70 24.44
N GLU A 280 -9.41 2.92 25.35
CA GLU A 280 -10.68 3.21 26.04
C GLU A 280 -11.92 3.33 25.11
N HIS A 281 -11.75 3.05 23.81
CA HIS A 281 -12.78 3.13 22.78
C HIS A 281 -13.15 1.73 22.27
N SER A 282 -14.36 1.60 21.73
CA SER A 282 -14.79 0.36 21.09
C SER A 282 -14.12 0.17 19.74
N PHE A 283 -13.65 -1.03 19.44
CA PHE A 283 -13.00 -1.36 18.17
C PHE A 283 -13.16 -2.84 17.82
N SER A 284 -12.78 -3.24 16.62
CA SER A 284 -12.68 -4.65 16.24
C SER A 284 -11.36 -4.93 15.54
N HIS A 285 -10.86 -6.15 15.70
CA HIS A 285 -9.59 -6.58 15.13
C HIS A 285 -9.68 -8.02 14.65
N ASP A 286 -9.03 -8.31 13.52
CA ASP A 286 -8.96 -9.66 12.97
C ASP A 286 -7.70 -10.40 13.42
N ILE A 287 -7.87 -11.69 13.74
CA ILE A 287 -6.76 -12.60 14.01
C ILE A 287 -6.97 -13.90 13.24
N THR A 288 -5.90 -14.41 12.64
CA THR A 288 -5.92 -15.71 11.96
C THR A 288 -5.05 -16.70 12.72
N ILE A 289 -5.64 -17.83 13.12
CA ILE A 289 -4.97 -18.93 13.82
C ILE A 289 -5.20 -20.20 12.99
N GLY A 290 -4.12 -20.79 12.49
CA GLY A 290 -4.23 -21.87 11.52
C GLY A 290 -5.01 -21.42 10.29
N ASP A 291 -6.08 -22.14 9.96
CA ASP A 291 -6.97 -21.81 8.85
C ASP A 291 -8.16 -20.92 9.23
N ASN A 292 -8.38 -20.70 10.52
CA ASN A 292 -9.54 -20.00 11.04
C ASN A 292 -9.21 -18.51 11.23
N THR A 293 -10.09 -17.65 10.72
CA THR A 293 -10.04 -16.21 10.93
C THR A 293 -11.15 -15.81 11.89
N TYR A 294 -10.78 -15.10 12.94
CA TYR A 294 -11.65 -14.61 13.98
C TYR A 294 -11.66 -13.08 13.98
N ILE A 295 -12.82 -12.50 14.23
CA ILE A 295 -12.99 -11.07 14.47
C ILE A 295 -13.30 -10.91 15.95
N LEU A 296 -12.44 -10.15 16.63
CA LEU A 296 -12.56 -9.82 18.04
C LEU A 296 -13.07 -8.39 18.15
N SER A 297 -14.29 -8.24 18.66
CA SER A 297 -14.94 -6.95 18.88
C SER A 297 -14.86 -6.58 20.36
N PHE A 298 -14.21 -5.47 20.66
CA PHE A 298 -14.05 -4.92 22.00
C PHE A 298 -15.03 -3.76 22.16
N LEU A 299 -16.01 -3.92 23.04
CA LEU A 299 -16.95 -2.87 23.43
C LEU A 299 -16.47 -2.21 24.71
N SER A 300 -16.15 -0.92 24.64
CA SER A 300 -15.76 -0.13 25.80
C SER A 300 -16.95 0.07 26.74
N ILE A 301 -16.80 -0.42 27.98
CA ILE A 301 -17.77 -0.23 29.06
C ILE A 301 -17.32 0.96 29.90
N LYS A 302 -18.21 1.95 29.99
CA LYS A 302 -18.02 3.14 30.82
C LYS A 302 -18.82 3.02 32.10
N ASN A 303 -18.25 3.50 33.20
CA ASN A 303 -18.99 3.66 34.45
C ASN A 303 -19.98 4.84 34.35
N ILE A 304 -20.77 5.05 35.40
CA ILE A 304 -21.77 6.12 35.46
C ILE A 304 -21.16 7.53 35.35
N LYS A 305 -19.87 7.69 35.67
CA LYS A 305 -19.12 8.95 35.51
C LYS A 305 -18.60 9.15 34.09
N GLY A 306 -18.79 8.18 33.20
CA GLY A 306 -18.31 8.22 31.81
C GLY A 306 -16.87 7.75 31.62
N GLU A 307 -16.22 7.24 32.66
CA GLU A 307 -14.85 6.74 32.63
C GLU A 307 -14.83 5.31 32.08
N HIS A 308 -13.87 4.99 31.21
CA HIS A 308 -13.68 3.61 30.75
C HIS A 308 -13.14 2.74 31.88
N VAL A 309 -13.75 1.58 32.07
CA VAL A 309 -13.42 0.70 33.19
C VAL A 309 -13.29 -0.76 32.80
N ALA A 310 -13.89 -1.17 31.68
CA ALA A 310 -13.90 -2.56 31.26
C ALA A 310 -14.15 -2.70 29.75
N TYR A 311 -13.85 -3.88 29.21
CA TYR A 311 -14.33 -4.31 27.91
C TYR A 311 -15.25 -5.51 28.05
N LEU A 312 -16.37 -5.45 27.33
CA LEU A 312 -17.06 -6.65 26.90
C LEU A 312 -16.51 -7.02 25.53
N ILE A 313 -16.27 -8.31 25.29
CA ILE A 313 -15.59 -8.79 24.09
C ILE A 313 -16.47 -9.84 23.44
N SER A 314 -16.61 -9.75 22.12
CA SER A 314 -17.19 -10.79 21.29
C SER A 314 -16.14 -11.36 20.35
N SER A 315 -16.12 -12.68 20.20
CA SER A 315 -15.32 -13.36 19.19
C SER A 315 -16.26 -14.05 18.21
N THR A 316 -16.06 -13.82 16.92
CA THR A 316 -16.84 -14.44 15.83
C THR A 316 -15.89 -14.99 14.79
N GLN A 317 -16.09 -16.23 14.33
CA GLN A 317 -15.35 -16.77 13.21
C GLN A 317 -15.92 -16.26 11.88
N ASP A 318 -15.09 -15.63 11.05
CA ASP A 318 -15.50 -15.13 9.73
C ASP A 318 -14.33 -15.11 8.74
N ALA A 319 -14.52 -15.74 7.58
CA ALA A 319 -13.50 -15.86 6.54
C ALA A 319 -13.44 -14.66 5.57
N ARG A 320 -14.39 -13.71 5.60
CA ARG A 320 -14.49 -12.59 4.64
C ARG A 320 -13.24 -11.73 4.59
N LEU A 321 -12.57 -11.50 5.73
CA LEU A 321 -11.31 -10.73 5.75
C LEU A 321 -10.15 -11.52 5.14
N LYS A 322 -10.11 -12.84 5.32
CA LYS A 322 -9.14 -13.72 4.64
C LYS A 322 -9.39 -13.74 3.14
N GLU A 323 -10.64 -13.82 2.71
CA GLU A 323 -11.03 -13.72 1.29
C GLU A 323 -10.67 -12.35 0.68
N LEU A 324 -10.93 -11.26 1.40
CA LEU A 324 -10.54 -9.91 0.99
C LEU A 324 -9.02 -9.79 0.82
N CYS A 325 -8.24 -10.32 1.76
CA CYS A 325 -6.79 -10.37 1.68
C CYS A 325 -6.30 -11.22 0.50
N ASN A 326 -6.88 -12.40 0.29
CA ASN A 326 -6.55 -13.28 -0.85
C ASN A 326 -6.83 -12.58 -2.18
N ASN A 327 -7.98 -11.92 -2.32
CA ASN A 327 -8.34 -11.17 -3.52
C ASN A 327 -7.36 -10.02 -3.76
N TYR A 328 -7.01 -9.26 -2.71
CA TYR A 328 -6.00 -8.21 -2.78
C TYR A 328 -4.64 -8.75 -3.28
N LEU A 329 -4.17 -9.88 -2.74
CA LEU A 329 -2.92 -10.51 -3.16
C LEU A 329 -2.97 -11.00 -4.62
N ILE A 330 -4.08 -11.58 -5.06
CA ILE A 330 -4.28 -12.00 -6.45
C ILE A 330 -4.20 -10.80 -7.39
N TYR A 331 -4.93 -9.72 -7.09
CA TYR A 331 -4.90 -8.51 -7.91
C TYR A 331 -3.51 -7.85 -7.91
N LEU A 332 -2.82 -7.84 -6.78
CA LEU A 332 -1.46 -7.34 -6.68
C LEU A 332 -0.50 -8.15 -7.58
N LEU A 333 -0.57 -9.48 -7.54
CA LEU A 333 0.23 -10.35 -8.39
C LEU A 333 -0.05 -10.13 -9.88
N LEU A 334 -1.32 -9.94 -10.26
CA LEU A 334 -1.69 -9.62 -11.63
C LEU A 334 -1.08 -8.27 -12.09
N ILE A 335 -1.13 -7.23 -11.25
CA ILE A 335 -0.52 -5.92 -11.56
C ILE A 335 0.99 -6.05 -11.71
N LEU A 336 1.66 -6.80 -10.82
CA LEU A 336 3.10 -7.05 -10.88
C LEU A 336 3.48 -7.84 -12.13
N LEU A 337 2.69 -8.84 -12.51
CA LEU A 337 2.90 -9.62 -13.74
C LEU A 337 2.79 -8.73 -14.98
N VAL A 338 1.76 -7.89 -15.08
CA VAL A 338 1.60 -6.93 -16.18
C VAL A 338 2.76 -5.94 -16.21
N SER A 339 3.21 -5.46 -15.05
CA SER A 339 4.36 -4.57 -14.92
C SER A 339 5.66 -5.24 -15.40
N ALA A 340 5.89 -6.51 -15.05
CA ALA A 340 7.06 -7.26 -15.48
C ALA A 340 7.05 -7.52 -17.00
N VAL A 341 5.91 -7.92 -17.56
CA VAL A 341 5.76 -8.16 -19.01
C VAL A 341 5.99 -6.86 -19.81
N THR A 342 5.46 -5.74 -19.32
CA THR A 342 5.64 -4.43 -19.98
C THR A 342 7.09 -3.96 -19.89
N ALA A 343 7.74 -4.09 -18.74
CA ALA A 343 9.16 -3.78 -18.58
C ALA A 343 10.05 -4.66 -19.48
N TRP A 344 9.76 -5.97 -19.55
CA TRP A 344 10.47 -6.90 -20.43
C TRP A 344 10.31 -6.53 -21.91
N SER A 345 9.08 -6.17 -22.34
CA SER A 345 8.81 -5.72 -23.70
C SER A 345 9.61 -4.46 -24.06
N ILE A 346 9.69 -3.49 -23.14
CA ILE A 346 10.50 -2.27 -23.32
C ILE A 346 11.98 -2.63 -23.49
N PHE A 347 12.51 -3.48 -22.60
CA PHE A 347 13.91 -3.91 -22.64
C PHE A 347 14.25 -4.65 -23.94
N ALA A 348 13.40 -5.60 -24.35
CA ALA A 348 13.56 -6.35 -25.60
C ALA A 348 13.53 -5.43 -26.83
N SER A 349 12.61 -4.47 -26.87
CA SER A 349 12.54 -3.47 -27.94
C SER A 349 13.78 -2.60 -28.01
N HIS A 350 14.32 -2.17 -26.86
CA HIS A 350 15.55 -1.37 -26.82
C HIS A 350 16.74 -2.16 -27.36
N ARG A 351 16.89 -3.43 -26.94
CA ARG A 351 17.95 -4.31 -27.42
C ARG A 351 17.87 -4.59 -28.94
N HIS A 352 16.66 -4.75 -29.47
CA HIS A 352 16.46 -4.94 -30.91
C HIS A 352 16.87 -3.70 -31.71
N ASN A 353 16.49 -2.51 -31.24
CA ASN A 353 16.89 -1.25 -31.88
C ASN A 353 18.42 -1.05 -31.86
N GLN A 354 19.09 -1.35 -30.75
CA GLN A 354 20.56 -1.27 -30.67
C GLN A 354 21.24 -2.19 -31.70
N ARG A 355 20.75 -3.42 -31.86
CA ARG A 355 21.29 -4.37 -32.86
C ARG A 355 21.13 -3.86 -34.30
N LEU A 356 19.99 -3.23 -34.61
CA LEU A 356 19.76 -2.62 -35.92
C LEU A 356 20.70 -1.44 -36.19
N THR A 357 20.98 -0.60 -35.18
CA THR A 357 21.93 0.52 -35.34
C THR A 357 23.36 0.05 -35.54
N THR A 358 23.81 -1.00 -34.83
CA THR A 358 25.19 -1.50 -34.96
C THR A 358 25.45 -2.19 -36.29
N ALA A 359 24.46 -2.90 -36.85
CA ALA A 359 24.59 -3.60 -38.14
C ALA A 359 24.62 -2.66 -39.37
N SER A 360 24.48 -1.35 -39.18
CA SER A 360 24.33 -0.36 -40.25
C SER A 360 25.52 0.60 -40.38
N ASN A 361 26.70 0.28 -39.84
CA ASN A 361 27.86 1.20 -39.80
C ASN A 361 28.97 0.92 -40.81
N THR A 362 28.98 -0.26 -41.43
CA THR A 362 29.95 -0.63 -42.47
C THR A 362 29.26 -0.77 -43.83
N ASP A 363 30.02 -0.61 -44.91
CA ASP A 363 29.57 -0.94 -46.26
C ASP A 363 29.56 -2.47 -46.43
N PHE A 364 28.47 -3.02 -46.94
CA PHE A 364 28.29 -4.47 -47.02
C PHE A 364 29.27 -5.13 -48.01
N LEU A 365 29.75 -4.39 -49.02
CA LEU A 365 30.62 -4.91 -50.06
C LEU A 365 32.08 -4.85 -49.64
N THR A 366 32.54 -3.67 -49.21
CA THR A 366 33.96 -3.39 -48.95
C THR A 366 34.36 -3.50 -47.49
N GLN A 367 33.40 -3.67 -46.57
CA GLN A 367 33.62 -3.80 -45.12
C GLN A 367 34.26 -2.60 -44.42
N VAL A 368 34.65 -1.55 -45.15
CA VAL A 368 35.04 -0.25 -44.58
C VAL A 368 33.79 0.49 -44.06
N PHE A 369 33.96 1.63 -43.40
CA PHE A 369 32.81 2.38 -42.92
C PHE A 369 31.91 2.83 -44.08
N ASN A 370 30.62 2.94 -43.83
CA ASN A 370 29.73 3.58 -44.80
C ASN A 370 29.68 5.10 -44.58
N ARG A 371 29.08 5.81 -45.53
CA ARG A 371 28.86 7.27 -45.47
C ARG A 371 28.32 7.74 -44.12
N ASN A 372 27.32 7.07 -43.54
CA ASN A 372 26.73 7.49 -42.26
C ASN A 372 27.74 7.45 -41.12
N LYS A 373 28.51 6.36 -41.02
CA LYS A 373 29.51 6.23 -39.96
C LYS A 373 30.68 7.19 -40.16
N PHE A 374 31.07 7.46 -41.40
CA PHE A 374 32.07 8.48 -41.70
C PHE A 374 31.61 9.88 -41.28
N THR A 375 30.37 10.26 -41.61
CA THR A 375 29.79 11.55 -41.23
C THR A 375 29.80 11.75 -39.71
N GLU A 376 29.54 10.70 -38.93
CA GLU A 376 29.65 10.75 -37.46
C GLU A 376 31.07 11.11 -37.00
N HIS A 377 32.09 10.46 -37.56
CA HIS A 377 33.50 10.74 -37.24
C HIS A 377 33.95 12.12 -37.74
N LEU A 378 33.54 12.52 -38.94
CA LEU A 378 33.85 13.85 -39.49
C LEU A 378 33.23 14.95 -38.64
N GLN A 379 32.00 14.75 -38.14
CA GLN A 379 31.33 15.71 -37.26
C GLN A 379 32.09 15.87 -35.94
N TYR A 380 32.62 14.78 -35.38
CA TYR A 380 33.46 14.82 -34.19
C TYR A 380 34.74 15.64 -34.44
N GLU A 381 35.51 15.33 -35.49
CA GLU A 381 36.75 16.07 -35.83
C GLU A 381 36.48 17.54 -36.18
N PHE A 382 35.35 17.85 -36.83
CA PHE A 382 34.94 19.24 -37.12
C PHE A 382 34.75 20.08 -35.85
N VAL A 383 34.12 19.52 -34.82
CA VAL A 383 33.95 20.21 -33.52
C VAL A 383 35.31 20.42 -32.85
N GLN A 384 36.21 19.43 -32.90
CA GLN A 384 37.55 19.54 -32.34
C GLN A 384 38.40 20.60 -33.06
N GLY A 385 38.35 20.64 -34.39
CA GLY A 385 39.09 21.58 -35.21
C GLY A 385 38.57 23.02 -35.12
N LYS A 386 37.25 23.23 -34.98
CA LYS A 386 36.69 24.59 -34.74
C LYS A 386 37.10 25.20 -33.41
N ASN A 387 37.40 24.38 -32.41
CA ASN A 387 37.92 24.83 -31.12
C ASN A 387 39.44 25.12 -31.16
N LEU A 388 40.07 25.13 -32.35
CA LEU A 388 41.50 25.37 -32.60
C LEU A 388 42.43 24.39 -31.85
N THR A 389 41.92 23.20 -31.50
CA THR A 389 42.69 22.19 -30.75
C THR A 389 43.43 21.20 -31.67
N SER A 390 43.06 21.15 -32.95
CA SER A 390 43.62 20.25 -33.97
C SER A 390 43.28 20.74 -35.38
N THR A 391 43.97 20.22 -36.39
CA THR A 391 43.58 20.35 -37.80
C THR A 391 43.27 18.96 -38.36
N PHE A 392 42.52 18.86 -39.46
CA PHE A 392 42.36 17.60 -40.19
C PHE A 392 42.18 17.88 -41.67
N SER A 393 42.47 16.86 -42.47
CA SER A 393 42.20 16.88 -43.91
C SER A 393 41.30 15.72 -44.29
N ILE A 394 40.57 15.89 -45.38
CA ILE A 394 39.88 14.79 -46.04
C ILE A 394 40.46 14.55 -47.43
N ILE A 395 40.43 13.30 -47.86
CA ILE A 395 40.71 12.89 -49.22
C ILE A 395 39.42 12.29 -49.77
N LEU A 396 38.87 12.87 -50.83
CA LEU A 396 37.79 12.26 -51.60
C LEU A 396 38.39 11.69 -52.88
N PHE A 397 38.13 10.42 -53.18
CA PHE A 397 38.65 9.78 -54.38
C PHE A 397 37.63 8.90 -55.07
N ASP A 398 37.83 8.73 -56.37
CA ASP A 398 36.93 8.00 -57.27
C ASP A 398 37.74 7.17 -58.26
N VAL A 399 37.19 6.01 -58.59
CA VAL A 399 37.81 5.05 -59.51
C VAL A 399 37.64 5.49 -60.95
N ASP A 400 38.76 5.76 -61.61
CA ASP A 400 38.75 6.24 -62.99
C ASP A 400 38.18 5.19 -63.93
N HIS A 401 37.24 5.61 -64.78
CA HIS A 401 36.61 4.74 -65.79
C HIS A 401 35.94 3.48 -65.21
N PHE A 402 35.47 3.50 -63.95
CA PHE A 402 34.84 2.35 -63.32
C PHE A 402 33.62 1.81 -64.08
N LYS A 403 32.83 2.70 -64.70
CA LYS A 403 31.75 2.30 -65.59
C LYS A 403 32.25 1.42 -66.75
N SER A 404 33.38 1.76 -67.37
CA SER A 404 33.98 0.95 -68.44
C SER A 404 34.40 -0.43 -67.94
N ILE A 405 34.89 -0.54 -66.70
CA ILE A 405 35.23 -1.82 -66.06
C ILE A 405 33.97 -2.69 -65.91
N ASN A 406 32.88 -2.09 -65.40
CA ASN A 406 31.59 -2.78 -65.27
C ASN A 406 31.02 -3.19 -66.63
N ASP A 407 31.10 -2.32 -67.64
CA ASP A 407 30.59 -2.59 -68.99
C ASP A 407 31.40 -3.69 -69.69
N GLN A 408 32.71 -3.78 -69.41
CA GLN A 408 33.61 -4.76 -70.03
C GLN A 408 33.63 -6.13 -69.32
N PHE A 409 33.63 -6.14 -67.99
CA PHE A 409 33.85 -7.36 -67.18
C PHE A 409 32.64 -7.77 -66.34
N GLY A 410 31.59 -6.94 -66.29
CA GLY A 410 30.39 -7.14 -65.49
C GLY A 410 30.55 -6.67 -64.04
N HIS A 411 29.41 -6.37 -63.41
CA HIS A 411 29.35 -5.82 -62.04
C HIS A 411 30.04 -6.68 -60.98
N ASN A 412 30.02 -8.01 -61.13
CA ASN A 412 30.69 -8.90 -60.18
C ASN A 412 32.20 -8.68 -60.14
N VAL A 413 32.82 -8.34 -61.28
CA VAL A 413 34.25 -8.03 -61.35
C VAL A 413 34.49 -6.63 -60.80
N GLY A 414 33.65 -5.64 -61.12
CA GLY A 414 33.72 -4.31 -60.50
C GLY A 414 33.65 -4.37 -58.96
N ASP A 415 32.81 -5.25 -58.41
CA ASP A 415 32.73 -5.50 -56.97
C ASP A 415 34.03 -6.04 -56.36
N VAL A 416 34.76 -6.88 -57.09
CA VAL A 416 36.09 -7.37 -56.68
C VAL A 416 37.11 -6.23 -56.67
N TYR A 417 37.08 -5.36 -57.68
CA TYR A 417 37.96 -4.19 -57.74
C TYR A 417 37.76 -3.27 -56.54
N LEU A 418 36.50 -3.00 -56.17
CA LEU A 418 36.20 -2.15 -55.02
C LEU A 418 36.66 -2.77 -53.70
N LYS A 419 36.56 -4.09 -53.54
CA LYS A 419 37.07 -4.82 -52.37
C LYS A 419 38.59 -4.73 -52.29
N GLU A 420 39.29 -5.12 -53.35
CA GLU A 420 40.75 -5.08 -53.39
C GLU A 420 41.28 -3.65 -53.21
N LEU A 421 40.61 -2.64 -53.78
CA LEU A 421 40.95 -1.24 -53.58
C LEU A 421 40.77 -0.82 -52.13
N SER A 422 39.65 -1.20 -51.51
CA SER A 422 39.40 -0.88 -50.10
C SER A 422 40.41 -1.52 -49.15
N GLU A 423 40.84 -2.76 -49.43
CA GLU A 423 41.88 -3.45 -48.68
C GLU A 423 43.25 -2.79 -48.89
N LEU A 424 43.59 -2.46 -50.14
CA LEU A 424 44.83 -1.76 -50.49
C LEU A 424 44.91 -0.43 -49.75
N VAL A 425 43.87 0.39 -49.82
CA VAL A 425 43.84 1.71 -49.15
C VAL A 425 43.90 1.55 -47.64
N SER A 426 43.14 0.61 -47.07
CA SER A 426 43.16 0.34 -45.62
C SER A 426 44.55 -0.03 -45.10
N ASN A 427 45.35 -0.75 -45.89
CA ASN A 427 46.71 -1.12 -45.54
C ASN A 427 47.73 0.02 -45.69
N ARG A 428 47.36 1.13 -46.35
CA ARG A 428 48.24 2.29 -46.59
C ARG A 428 48.00 3.46 -45.67
N ILE A 429 46.83 3.53 -45.05
CA ILE A 429 46.49 4.56 -44.08
C ILE A 429 46.82 4.11 -42.65
N ARG A 430 46.88 5.06 -41.72
CA ARG A 430 47.15 4.77 -40.31
C ARG A 430 45.89 4.23 -39.65
N HIS A 431 46.05 3.55 -38.51
CA HIS A 431 44.90 3.14 -37.69
C HIS A 431 44.04 4.32 -37.21
N SER A 432 44.62 5.52 -37.08
CA SER A 432 43.87 6.75 -36.73
C SER A 432 43.01 7.29 -37.88
N ASP A 433 43.31 6.88 -39.11
CA ASP A 433 42.66 7.39 -40.30
C ASP A 433 41.40 6.57 -40.58
N ILE A 434 40.39 7.22 -41.16
CA ILE A 434 39.06 6.61 -41.31
C ILE A 434 38.73 6.54 -42.78
N LEU A 435 38.70 5.33 -43.33
CA LEU A 435 38.26 5.05 -44.69
C LEU A 435 36.76 4.70 -44.70
N ALA A 436 36.04 5.30 -45.64
CA ALA A 436 34.65 4.95 -45.90
C ALA A 436 34.32 4.94 -47.38
N ARG A 437 33.31 4.15 -47.75
CA ARG A 437 32.68 4.22 -49.07
C ARG A 437 31.63 5.32 -49.05
N TRP A 438 31.85 6.36 -49.84
CA TRP A 438 31.04 7.57 -49.90
C TRP A 438 29.86 7.44 -50.88
N GLY A 439 30.09 6.76 -52.01
CA GLY A 439 29.17 6.53 -53.12
C GLY A 439 29.64 5.34 -53.95
N GLY A 440 28.87 4.93 -54.97
CA GLY A 440 29.10 3.69 -55.76
C GLY A 440 30.58 3.30 -55.94
N GLU A 441 31.36 4.14 -56.63
CA GLU A 441 32.81 3.99 -56.81
C GLU A 441 33.64 5.06 -56.10
N GLU A 442 33.02 5.77 -55.16
CA GLU A 442 33.61 6.91 -54.46
C GLU A 442 33.95 6.54 -53.01
N PHE A 443 35.12 6.95 -52.57
CA PHE A 443 35.62 6.71 -51.23
C PHE A 443 36.11 8.01 -50.62
N ILE A 444 36.05 8.07 -49.30
CA ILE A 444 36.50 9.22 -48.53
C ILE A 444 37.38 8.76 -47.38
N ILE A 445 38.44 9.51 -47.12
CA ILE A 445 39.38 9.30 -46.02
C ILE A 445 39.40 10.53 -45.14
N LEU A 446 39.27 10.35 -43.84
CA LEU A 446 39.51 11.38 -42.84
C LEU A 446 40.90 11.16 -42.25
N LEU A 447 41.71 12.22 -42.26
CA LEU A 447 43.07 12.25 -41.74
C LEU A 447 43.13 13.22 -40.54
N PRO A 448 42.89 12.73 -39.31
CA PRO A 448 43.02 13.56 -38.12
C PRO A 448 44.44 14.11 -37.97
N ASN A 449 44.57 15.31 -37.41
CA ASN A 449 45.86 15.97 -37.13
C ASN A 449 46.79 16.07 -38.36
N THR A 450 46.21 16.22 -39.55
CA THR A 450 46.94 16.22 -40.81
C THR A 450 46.59 17.46 -41.64
N SER A 451 47.61 18.22 -42.03
CA SER A 451 47.49 19.37 -42.93
C SER A 451 47.31 18.95 -44.39
N GLU A 452 46.86 19.87 -45.24
CA GLU A 452 46.56 19.60 -46.65
C GLU A 452 47.78 19.04 -47.39
N ASP A 453 48.95 19.66 -47.22
CA ASP A 453 50.20 19.21 -47.86
C ASP A 453 50.61 17.79 -47.45
N ASN A 454 50.32 17.39 -46.21
CA ASN A 454 50.57 16.02 -45.77
C ASN A 454 49.47 15.06 -46.23
N GLY A 455 48.21 15.53 -46.33
CA GLY A 455 47.12 14.80 -46.95
C GLY A 455 47.42 14.47 -48.42
N VAL A 456 48.01 15.41 -49.17
CA VAL A 456 48.47 15.19 -50.55
C VAL A 456 49.53 14.10 -50.64
N LYS A 457 50.47 14.03 -49.68
CA LYS A 457 51.46 12.93 -49.66
C LYS A 457 50.81 11.57 -49.45
N VAL A 458 49.79 11.49 -48.59
CA VAL A 458 49.01 10.26 -48.38
C VAL A 458 48.23 9.91 -49.65
N ALA A 459 47.53 10.89 -50.24
CA ALA A 459 46.79 10.73 -51.49
C ALA A 459 47.69 10.24 -52.65
N GLU A 460 48.85 10.86 -52.87
CA GLU A 460 49.80 10.44 -53.89
C GLU A 460 50.41 9.06 -53.63
N SER A 461 50.64 8.70 -52.37
CA SER A 461 51.08 7.36 -51.98
C SER A 461 50.04 6.30 -52.37
N ILE A 462 48.77 6.57 -52.08
CA ILE A 462 47.64 5.69 -52.43
C ILE A 462 47.48 5.62 -53.95
N ARG A 463 47.54 6.76 -54.65
CA ARG A 463 47.42 6.85 -56.11
C ARG A 463 48.46 6.00 -56.84
N LYS A 464 49.73 6.17 -56.49
CA LYS A 464 50.85 5.43 -57.09
C LYS A 464 50.76 3.92 -56.82
N GLU A 465 50.40 3.54 -55.60
CA GLU A 465 50.21 2.14 -55.26
C GLU A 465 49.06 1.51 -56.06
N THR A 466 47.94 2.24 -56.18
CA THR A 466 46.78 1.81 -56.97
C THR A 466 47.16 1.63 -58.44
N GLU A 467 47.88 2.58 -59.02
CA GLU A 467 48.36 2.54 -60.40
C GLU A 467 49.29 1.34 -60.68
N SER A 468 50.13 0.96 -59.70
CA SER A 468 51.04 -0.18 -59.84
C SER A 468 50.43 -1.55 -59.47
N PHE A 469 49.28 -1.55 -58.78
CA PHE A 469 48.64 -2.77 -58.32
C PHE A 469 47.87 -3.45 -59.46
N LEU A 470 48.01 -4.76 -59.57
CA LEU A 470 47.26 -5.56 -60.53
C LEU A 470 46.00 -6.10 -59.85
N PHE A 471 44.86 -5.48 -60.16
CA PHE A 471 43.55 -5.89 -59.66
C PHE A 471 43.06 -7.12 -60.40
N SER A 472 42.47 -8.09 -59.70
CA SER A 472 41.99 -9.35 -60.29
C SER A 472 40.94 -9.08 -61.37
N PRO A 473 41.12 -9.51 -62.64
CA PRO A 473 41.95 -10.65 -63.09
C PRO A 473 43.33 -10.30 -63.69
N GLY A 474 43.90 -9.14 -63.36
CA GLY A 474 45.25 -8.73 -63.75
C GLY A 474 45.31 -7.44 -64.57
N GLN A 475 44.42 -6.48 -64.32
CA GLN A 475 44.44 -5.16 -64.99
C GLN A 475 44.80 -4.05 -63.98
N PRO A 476 45.53 -3.01 -64.42
CA PRO A 476 45.76 -1.83 -63.59
C PRO A 476 44.48 -1.02 -63.41
N LEU A 477 44.41 -0.30 -62.31
CA LEU A 477 43.35 0.66 -61.99
C LEU A 477 44.00 2.01 -61.70
N THR A 478 43.35 3.11 -62.06
CA THR A 478 43.76 4.43 -61.60
C THR A 478 42.63 5.09 -60.82
N ILE A 479 43.01 6.02 -59.94
CA ILE A 479 42.07 6.80 -59.14
C ILE A 479 42.43 8.28 -59.27
N SER A 480 41.41 9.13 -59.24
CA SER A 480 41.55 10.58 -59.10
C SER A 480 41.25 10.96 -57.66
N LEU A 481 42.00 11.92 -57.08
CA LEU A 481 41.87 12.30 -55.66
C LEU A 481 41.81 13.82 -55.46
N GLY A 482 40.87 14.28 -54.65
CA GLY A 482 40.78 15.65 -54.16
C GLY A 482 41.11 15.73 -52.68
N VAL A 483 41.99 16.65 -52.29
CA VAL A 483 42.39 16.86 -50.90
C VAL A 483 41.95 18.24 -50.43
N ALA A 484 41.32 18.31 -49.25
CA ALA A 484 40.96 19.56 -48.59
C ALA A 484 41.27 19.50 -47.10
N GLU A 485 41.94 20.53 -46.57
CA GLU A 485 42.12 20.74 -45.13
C GLU A 485 41.00 21.59 -44.54
N LEU A 486 40.63 21.35 -43.28
CA LEU A 486 39.69 22.19 -42.52
C LEU A 486 40.09 23.67 -42.58
N HIS A 487 39.17 24.51 -43.06
CA HIS A 487 39.38 25.94 -43.15
C HIS A 487 38.54 26.70 -42.10
N SER A 488 39.06 27.83 -41.64
CA SER A 488 38.37 28.66 -40.64
C SER A 488 36.99 29.15 -41.13
N SER A 489 36.82 29.31 -42.44
CA SER A 489 35.56 29.71 -43.08
C SER A 489 34.52 28.60 -43.25
N ASP A 490 34.87 27.32 -43.01
CA ASP A 490 33.91 26.21 -43.17
C ASP A 490 32.77 26.35 -42.16
N LYS A 491 31.51 26.30 -42.58
CA LYS A 491 30.36 26.50 -41.68
C LYS A 491 29.88 25.20 -41.05
N ASN A 492 30.08 24.09 -41.75
CA ASN A 492 29.68 22.74 -41.39
C ASN A 492 30.59 21.73 -42.10
N ILE A 493 30.38 20.45 -41.83
CA ILE A 493 31.11 19.35 -42.46
C ILE A 493 30.93 19.30 -43.99
N ASP A 494 29.79 19.74 -44.52
CA ASP A 494 29.54 19.75 -45.97
C ASP A 494 30.50 20.72 -46.67
N SER A 495 30.86 21.83 -46.02
CA SER A 495 31.77 22.84 -46.59
C SER A 495 33.14 22.26 -46.97
N ILE A 496 33.72 21.39 -46.14
CA ILE A 496 35.01 20.76 -46.47
C ILE A 496 34.85 19.64 -47.49
N VAL A 497 33.75 18.89 -47.45
CA VAL A 497 33.44 17.85 -48.44
C VAL A 497 33.28 18.44 -49.83
N ASP A 498 32.56 19.56 -49.96
CA ASP A 498 32.37 20.27 -51.24
C ASP A 498 33.72 20.74 -51.82
N ARG A 499 34.65 21.19 -50.96
CA ARG A 499 36.00 21.58 -51.39
C ARG A 499 36.84 20.38 -51.85
N ALA A 500 36.75 19.24 -51.17
CA ALA A 500 37.41 18.01 -51.61
C ALA A 500 36.81 17.49 -52.93
N ASP A 501 35.50 17.64 -53.13
CA ASP A 501 34.81 17.30 -54.38
C ASP A 501 35.25 18.19 -55.54
N GLU A 502 35.37 19.50 -55.33
CA GLU A 502 35.89 20.45 -56.33
C GLU A 502 37.33 20.08 -56.77
N ALA A 503 38.16 19.67 -55.81
CA ALA A 503 39.50 19.17 -56.08
C ALA A 503 39.52 17.85 -56.84
N LEU A 504 38.66 16.90 -56.47
CA LEU A 504 38.51 15.64 -57.18
C LEU A 504 38.02 15.87 -58.62
N TYR A 505 37.07 16.77 -58.80
CA TYR A 505 36.56 17.15 -60.10
C TYR A 505 37.66 17.75 -60.98
N THR A 506 38.52 18.59 -60.41
CA THR A 506 39.71 19.13 -61.10
C THR A 506 40.67 18.01 -61.49
N SER A 507 40.91 17.04 -60.60
CA SER A 507 41.71 15.86 -60.90
C SER A 507 41.17 15.08 -62.12
N LYS A 508 39.86 14.83 -62.15
CA LYS A 508 39.20 14.15 -63.28
C LYS A 508 39.28 14.94 -64.59
N ARG A 509 39.25 16.27 -64.53
CA ARG A 509 39.26 17.14 -65.73
C ARG A 509 40.63 17.30 -66.38
N GLN A 510 41.73 17.30 -65.62
CA GLN A 510 43.05 17.52 -66.20
C GLN A 510 43.78 16.22 -66.60
N GLY A 511 43.04 15.11 -66.72
CA GLY A 511 43.58 13.87 -67.30
C GLY A 511 43.42 12.63 -66.44
N ARG A 512 42.79 12.74 -65.25
CA ARG A 512 42.65 11.63 -64.27
C ARG A 512 44.00 11.14 -63.74
N ASN A 513 43.98 10.09 -62.90
CA ASN A 513 45.19 9.52 -62.29
C ASN A 513 46.11 10.58 -61.66
N GLN A 514 45.52 11.49 -60.90
CA GLN A 514 46.25 12.57 -60.23
C GLN A 514 45.57 12.99 -58.94
N THR A 515 46.35 13.66 -58.09
CA THR A 515 45.85 14.32 -56.88
C THR A 515 45.82 15.83 -57.10
N THR A 516 44.70 16.47 -56.78
CA THR A 516 44.60 17.93 -56.70
C THR A 516 44.37 18.33 -55.26
N LYS A 517 45.12 19.32 -54.78
CA LYS A 517 44.85 19.96 -53.49
C LYS A 517 43.97 21.18 -53.69
N TRP A 518 42.99 21.39 -52.83
CA TRP A 518 41.98 22.42 -53.04
C TRP A 518 42.59 23.83 -53.08
N SER A 519 43.62 24.11 -52.27
CA SER A 519 44.31 25.42 -52.27
C SER A 519 45.01 25.78 -53.60
N GLU A 520 45.20 24.84 -54.53
CA GLU A 520 45.76 25.08 -55.87
C GLU A 520 44.72 25.47 -56.92
N ILE A 521 43.43 25.35 -56.61
CA ILE A 521 42.31 25.66 -57.51
C ILE A 521 42.03 27.16 -57.38
N LYS A 522 42.30 27.92 -58.45
CA LYS A 522 42.05 29.37 -58.51
C LYS A 522 40.89 29.70 -59.41
#